data_AF-A0AAV5EKW1-F1
#
_entry.id   AF-A0AAV5EKW1-F1
#
_cell.length_a   1.000
_cell.length_b   1.000
_cell.length_c   1.000
_cell.angle_alpha   90.00
_cell.angle_beta   90.00
_cell.angle_gamma   90.00
#
_symmetry.space_group_name_H-M   'P 1'
#
loop_
_entity.id
_entity.type
_entity.pdbx_description
1 polymer ?
#
loop_
_entity_poly.entity_id
_entity_poly.type
_entity_poly.pdbx_seq_one_letter_code
_entity_poly.pdbx_strand_id
1 'polypeptide(L)'
;MTMCDAERRLLANALLDISNEWFVLVSESCIPIFDFNTTYQYFKNSSQSFLMAFDDPGPYGRGRYNWNMTPEVELTQWRKGSQWFEAQGKLMDPITRPAAAASSFHQSAAKHLQQVVTLAQRNGVSRRCLLTLLTSTAAIPDGSESRKALLQEYLNKSKENKEKNDKERLDDYYKRNYRDYFGLIEGQVREKKEDELTESEKRILEWLDKNK
;
A
#
# COMPACT_ATOMS: atom_id res chain seq x y z
N MET A 1 -4.62 10.33 9.08
CA MET A 1 -4.63 8.99 8.46
C MET A 1 -3.24 8.75 7.92
N THR A 2 -2.59 7.65 8.30
CA THR A 2 -1.24 7.32 7.78
C THR A 2 -1.35 6.59 6.45
N MET A 3 -0.25 6.51 5.68
CA MET A 3 -0.20 5.74 4.43
C MET A 3 -0.59 4.27 4.68
N CYS A 4 -0.04 3.65 5.72
CA CYS A 4 -0.36 2.28 6.10
C CYS A 4 -1.86 2.08 6.45
N ASP A 5 -2.50 3.08 7.05
CA ASP A 5 -3.94 3.00 7.35
C ASP A 5 -4.78 3.02 6.07
N ALA A 6 -4.38 3.81 5.07
CA ALA A 6 -5.05 3.87 3.78
C ALA A 6 -4.94 2.54 3.03
N GLU A 7 -3.74 1.96 2.97
CA GLU A 7 -3.47 0.67 2.34
C GLU A 7 -4.28 -0.46 2.99
N ARG A 8 -4.29 -0.53 4.33
CA ARG A 8 -5.11 -1.52 5.05
C ARG A 8 -6.59 -1.39 4.73
N ARG A 9 -7.11 -0.17 4.60
CA ARG A 9 -8.51 0.08 4.25
C ARG A 9 -8.83 -0.35 2.83
N LEU A 10 -7.94 -0.07 1.88
CA LEU A 10 -8.09 -0.52 0.49
C LEU A 10 -8.12 -2.05 0.41
N LEU A 11 -7.18 -2.71 1.09
CA LEU A 11 -7.13 -4.16 1.14
C LEU A 11 -8.35 -4.77 1.84
N ALA A 12 -8.79 -4.19 2.96
CA ALA A 12 -9.99 -4.63 3.67
C ALA A 12 -11.25 -4.49 2.81
N ASN A 13 -11.36 -3.42 2.03
CA ASN A 13 -12.46 -3.24 1.09
C ASN A 13 -12.43 -4.27 -0.05
N ALA A 14 -11.24 -4.58 -0.59
CA ALA A 14 -11.09 -5.60 -1.62
C ALA A 14 -11.52 -6.99 -1.14
N LEU A 15 -11.25 -7.32 0.14
CA LEU A 15 -11.63 -8.58 0.77
C LEU A 15 -13.15 -8.74 1.01
N LEU A 16 -13.93 -7.66 0.95
CA LEU A 16 -15.40 -7.76 1.08
C LEU A 16 -16.03 -8.48 -0.11
N ASP A 17 -15.36 -8.46 -1.26
CA ASP A 17 -15.80 -9.17 -2.45
C ASP A 17 -15.10 -10.54 -2.52
N ILE A 18 -15.87 -11.59 -2.26
CA ILE A 18 -15.39 -12.98 -2.30
C ILE A 18 -14.93 -13.45 -3.68
N SER A 19 -15.28 -12.70 -4.74
CA SER A 19 -14.84 -12.99 -6.11
C SER A 19 -13.48 -12.35 -6.45
N ASN A 20 -12.94 -11.50 -5.58
CA ASN A 20 -11.60 -10.94 -5.77
C ASN A 20 -10.52 -11.98 -5.48
N GLU A 21 -9.87 -12.46 -6.54
CA GLU A 21 -8.78 -13.44 -6.43
C GLU A 21 -7.40 -12.80 -6.23
N TRP A 22 -7.19 -11.57 -6.69
CA TRP A 22 -5.91 -10.85 -6.60
C TRP A 22 -6.11 -9.39 -6.25
N PHE A 23 -5.15 -8.81 -5.53
CA PHE A 23 -5.11 -7.39 -5.19
C PHE A 23 -3.72 -6.88 -5.57
N VAL A 24 -3.70 -5.77 -6.30
CA VAL A 24 -2.47 -5.08 -6.68
C VAL A 24 -2.55 -3.65 -6.16
N LEU A 25 -1.56 -3.25 -5.36
CA LEU A 25 -1.47 -1.88 -4.88
C LEU A 25 -0.71 -1.01 -5.90
N VAL A 26 -1.40 -0.01 -6.44
CA VAL A 26 -0.83 0.97 -7.39
C VAL A 26 -1.16 2.40 -6.97
N SER A 27 -0.33 3.34 -7.42
CA SER A 27 -0.57 4.78 -7.29
C SER A 27 -0.93 5.39 -8.64
N GLU A 28 -1.38 6.65 -8.65
CA GLU A 28 -1.70 7.40 -9.87
C GLU A 28 -0.51 7.55 -10.84
N SER A 29 0.71 7.40 -10.34
CA SER A 29 1.95 7.43 -11.12
C SER A 29 2.36 6.08 -11.72
N CYS A 30 1.65 4.99 -11.41
CA CYS A 30 1.96 3.67 -11.95
C CYS A 30 1.50 3.58 -13.41
N ILE A 31 2.43 3.24 -14.31
CA ILE A 31 2.16 3.06 -15.73
C ILE A 31 2.31 1.57 -16.07
N PRO A 32 1.25 0.91 -16.57
CA PRO A 32 1.35 -0.49 -16.97
C PRO A 32 2.29 -0.65 -18.17
N ILE A 33 3.23 -1.58 -18.08
CA ILE A 33 4.18 -1.91 -19.16
C ILE A 33 3.68 -3.03 -20.06
N PHE A 34 2.73 -3.83 -19.57
CA PHE A 34 2.05 -4.90 -20.31
C PHE A 34 0.56 -4.62 -20.34
N ASP A 35 -0.11 -5.18 -21.35
CA ASP A 35 -1.57 -5.10 -21.44
C ASP A 35 -2.26 -5.92 -20.34
N PHE A 36 -3.56 -5.69 -20.19
CA PHE A 36 -4.36 -6.38 -19.18
C PHE A 36 -4.37 -7.89 -19.40
N ASN A 37 -4.51 -8.35 -20.65
CA ASN A 37 -4.62 -9.78 -20.95
C ASN A 37 -3.32 -10.53 -20.57
N THR A 38 -2.17 -9.98 -20.92
CA THR A 38 -0.86 -10.56 -20.57
C THR A 38 -0.71 -10.63 -19.04
N THR A 39 -1.01 -9.53 -18.35
CA THR A 39 -0.92 -9.45 -16.89
C THR A 39 -1.88 -10.42 -16.20
N TYR A 40 -3.13 -10.48 -16.65
CA TYR A 40 -4.16 -11.37 -16.12
C TYR A 40 -3.78 -12.85 -16.31
N GLN A 41 -3.32 -13.23 -17.50
CA GLN A 41 -2.86 -14.60 -17.75
C GLN A 41 -1.64 -14.95 -16.88
N TYR A 42 -0.74 -14.00 -16.65
CA TYR A 42 0.41 -14.19 -15.78
C TYR A 42 -0.01 -14.48 -14.33
N PHE A 43 -0.91 -13.66 -13.77
CA PHE A 43 -1.41 -13.89 -12.41
C PHE A 43 -2.25 -15.17 -12.29
N LYS A 44 -3.11 -15.43 -13.26
CA LYS A 44 -3.94 -16.65 -13.31
C LYS A 44 -3.10 -17.92 -13.34
N ASN A 45 -1.98 -17.91 -14.06
CA ASN A 45 -1.10 -19.06 -14.20
C ASN A 45 -0.02 -19.14 -13.10
N SER A 46 0.09 -18.13 -12.24
CA SER A 46 0.99 -18.13 -11.10
C SER A 46 0.32 -18.76 -9.87
N SER A 47 1.08 -19.55 -9.12
CA SER A 47 0.68 -20.04 -7.80
C SER A 47 1.29 -19.23 -6.65
N GLN A 48 1.90 -18.09 -6.94
CA GLN A 48 2.68 -17.28 -6.00
C GLN A 48 2.16 -15.84 -5.97
N SER A 49 2.27 -15.22 -4.79
CA SER A 49 2.11 -13.76 -4.62
C SER A 49 3.44 -13.06 -4.86
N PHE A 50 3.41 -11.85 -5.41
CA PHE A 50 4.60 -11.07 -5.74
C PHE A 50 4.79 -9.87 -4.82
N LEU A 51 5.80 -9.94 -3.96
CA LEU A 51 6.28 -8.81 -3.18
C LEU A 51 7.81 -8.77 -3.20
N MET A 52 8.38 -7.56 -3.15
CA MET A 52 9.82 -7.44 -2.88
C MET A 52 10.06 -7.48 -1.38
N ALA A 53 10.77 -8.50 -0.93
CA ALA A 53 11.24 -8.63 0.45
C ALA A 53 12.67 -9.13 0.47
N PHE A 54 13.55 -8.41 1.17
CA PHE A 54 14.95 -8.77 1.33
C PHE A 54 15.44 -8.40 2.73
N ASP A 55 16.53 -9.02 3.15
CA ASP A 55 17.15 -8.76 4.43
C ASP A 55 18.21 -7.67 4.28
N ASP A 56 18.01 -6.54 4.96
CA ASP A 56 18.92 -5.40 4.95
C ASP A 56 19.51 -5.24 6.36
N PRO A 57 20.79 -5.56 6.59
CA PRO A 57 21.42 -5.43 7.89
C PRO A 57 21.67 -3.96 8.30
N GLY A 58 21.49 -3.01 7.38
CA GLY A 58 21.77 -1.59 7.61
C GLY A 58 20.77 -0.89 8.54
N PRO A 59 21.02 0.40 8.83
CA PRO A 59 20.18 1.21 9.73
C PRO A 59 18.75 1.41 9.21
N TYR A 60 18.52 1.23 7.90
CA TYR A 60 17.22 1.39 7.27
C TYR A 60 16.43 0.07 7.12
N GLY A 61 17.05 -1.08 7.44
CA GLY A 61 16.42 -2.39 7.43
C GLY A 61 16.21 -2.91 8.85
N ARG A 62 17.09 -3.82 9.30
CA ARG A 62 17.10 -4.36 10.66
C ARG A 62 17.27 -3.29 11.73
N GLY A 63 17.97 -2.18 11.44
CA GLY A 63 18.10 -1.07 12.37
C GLY A 63 16.77 -0.37 12.72
N ARG A 64 15.71 -0.59 11.94
CA ARG A 64 14.35 -0.09 12.22
C ARG A 64 13.44 -1.10 12.93
N TYR A 65 13.95 -2.30 13.22
CA TYR A 65 13.17 -3.32 13.91
C TYR A 65 12.82 -2.87 15.34
N ASN A 66 11.55 -3.00 15.70
CA ASN A 66 11.07 -2.73 17.05
C ASN A 66 11.03 -4.03 17.86
N TRP A 67 11.79 -4.08 18.96
CA TRP A 67 11.84 -5.25 19.84
C TRP A 67 10.48 -5.61 20.46
N ASN A 68 9.51 -4.70 20.51
CA ASN A 68 8.15 -5.00 20.97
C ASN A 68 7.34 -5.89 20.01
N MET A 69 7.89 -6.24 18.84
CA MET A 69 7.26 -7.16 17.87
C MET A 69 7.52 -8.64 18.17
N THR A 70 8.51 -8.97 19.03
CA THR A 70 8.71 -10.34 19.52
C THR A 70 7.63 -10.70 20.54
N PRO A 71 7.11 -11.95 20.57
CA PRO A 71 7.52 -13.12 19.77
C PRO A 71 6.76 -13.29 18.44
N GLU A 72 5.85 -12.37 18.09
CA GLU A 72 5.00 -12.49 16.90
C GLU A 72 5.81 -12.43 15.59
N VAL A 73 6.75 -11.49 15.52
CA VAL A 73 7.67 -11.32 14.39
C VAL A 73 9.07 -11.25 14.94
N GLU A 74 9.88 -12.27 14.67
CA GLU A 74 11.29 -12.31 15.06
C GLU A 74 12.17 -11.44 14.16
N LEU A 75 13.32 -10.98 14.66
CA LEU A 75 14.28 -10.20 13.87
C LEU A 75 14.73 -10.95 12.60
N THR A 76 14.81 -12.28 12.66
CA THR A 76 15.16 -13.14 11.52
C THR A 76 14.08 -13.21 10.46
N GLN A 77 12.83 -12.87 10.80
CA GLN A 77 11.68 -12.79 9.90
C GLN A 77 11.46 -11.37 9.37
N TRP A 78 12.03 -10.35 10.01
CA TRP A 78 11.95 -8.97 9.57
C TRP A 78 12.59 -8.79 8.19
N ARG A 79 11.87 -8.19 7.25
CA ARG A 79 12.34 -7.91 5.89
C ARG A 79 12.06 -6.46 5.52
N LYS A 80 13.00 -5.86 4.81
CA LYS A 80 12.79 -4.61 4.09
C LYS A 80 12.19 -4.93 2.74
N GLY A 81 11.32 -4.07 2.24
CA GLY A 81 10.60 -4.36 1.01
C GLY A 81 10.09 -3.13 0.28
N SER A 82 9.45 -3.42 -0.85
CA SER A 82 8.68 -2.46 -1.63
C SER A 82 7.33 -2.18 -0.96
N GLN A 83 6.84 -0.95 -1.10
CA GLN A 83 5.46 -0.61 -0.74
C GLN A 83 4.46 -1.24 -1.73
N TRP A 84 4.85 -1.38 -3.00
CA TRP A 84 4.04 -2.02 -4.05
C TRP A 84 4.13 -3.53 -3.92
N PHE A 85 2.97 -4.18 -3.92
CA PHE A 85 2.84 -5.63 -3.89
C PHE A 85 1.59 -6.08 -4.65
N GLU A 86 1.66 -7.34 -5.07
CA GLU A 86 0.51 -8.14 -5.46
C GLU A 86 0.32 -9.23 -4.40
N ALA A 87 -0.94 -9.52 -4.08
CA ALA A 87 -1.29 -10.61 -3.22
C ALA A 87 -2.46 -11.40 -3.82
N GLN A 88 -2.44 -12.72 -3.60
CA GLN A 88 -3.59 -13.58 -3.86
C GLN A 88 -4.56 -13.57 -2.67
N GLY A 89 -5.87 -13.62 -2.94
CA GLY A 89 -6.95 -13.36 -1.97
C GLY A 89 -6.85 -14.17 -0.67
N LYS A 90 -6.44 -15.44 -0.78
CA LYS A 90 -6.25 -16.33 0.39
C LYS A 90 -5.15 -15.86 1.35
N LEU A 91 -4.18 -15.09 0.88
CA LEU A 91 -3.08 -14.54 1.70
C LEU A 91 -3.39 -13.15 2.28
N MET A 92 -4.53 -12.54 1.94
CA MET A 92 -4.85 -11.17 2.36
C MET A 92 -5.53 -11.09 3.74
N ASP A 93 -6.23 -12.15 4.16
CA ASP A 93 -6.96 -12.19 5.44
C ASP A 93 -6.09 -11.88 6.67
N PRO A 94 -4.83 -12.33 6.78
CA PRO A 94 -3.96 -11.97 7.90
C PRO A 94 -3.51 -10.51 7.86
N ILE A 95 -3.38 -9.90 6.67
CA ILE A 95 -2.81 -8.56 6.47
C ILE A 95 -3.76 -7.47 6.99
N THR A 96 -5.07 -7.70 6.91
CA THR A 96 -6.09 -6.75 7.36
C THR A 96 -6.38 -6.83 8.86
N ARG A 97 -5.85 -7.84 9.56
CA ARG A 97 -6.04 -7.97 11.01
C ARG A 97 -5.21 -6.92 11.76
N PRO A 98 -5.80 -6.18 12.71
CA PRO A 98 -5.06 -5.23 13.51
C PRO A 98 -4.01 -5.95 14.38
N ALA A 99 -2.78 -5.45 14.39
CA ALA A 99 -1.66 -6.02 15.17
C ALA A 99 -1.93 -6.14 16.68
N ALA A 100 -2.86 -5.36 17.23
CA ALA A 100 -3.28 -5.45 18.64
C ALA A 100 -4.23 -6.63 18.96
N ALA A 101 -4.85 -7.24 17.93
CA ALA A 101 -5.77 -8.37 18.11
C ALA A 101 -5.07 -9.73 18.19
N ALA A 102 -3.79 -9.80 17.81
CA ALA A 102 -3.06 -11.06 17.82
C ALA A 102 -2.73 -11.55 19.25
N SER A 103 -2.50 -10.63 20.20
CA SER A 103 -2.04 -10.99 21.55
C SER A 103 -3.14 -11.28 22.58
N SER A 104 -4.38 -10.79 22.40
CA SER A 104 -5.43 -10.89 23.43
C SER A 104 -6.71 -11.62 23.01
N PHE A 105 -6.98 -11.75 21.71
CA PHE A 105 -8.24 -12.32 21.23
C PHE A 105 -8.22 -13.85 21.09
N HIS A 106 -7.03 -14.44 20.94
CA HIS A 106 -6.88 -15.88 20.70
C HIS A 106 -7.32 -16.76 21.88
N GLN A 107 -7.35 -16.25 23.12
CA GLN A 107 -7.77 -17.05 24.28
C GLN A 107 -9.25 -16.90 24.65
N SER A 108 -9.88 -15.75 24.41
CA SER A 108 -11.27 -15.49 24.84
C SER A 108 -12.30 -15.92 23.79
N ALA A 109 -12.08 -15.56 22.52
CA ALA A 109 -12.99 -15.93 21.44
C ALA A 109 -12.96 -17.44 21.14
N ALA A 110 -11.80 -18.09 21.27
CA ALA A 110 -11.68 -19.54 21.07
C ALA A 110 -12.48 -20.34 22.12
N LYS A 111 -12.50 -19.91 23.39
CA LYS A 111 -13.28 -20.57 24.45
C LYS A 111 -14.79 -20.41 24.25
N HIS A 112 -15.25 -19.23 23.84
CA HIS A 112 -16.67 -19.00 23.57
C HIS A 112 -17.16 -19.67 22.28
N LEU A 113 -16.34 -19.67 21.22
CA LEU A 113 -16.66 -20.37 19.97
C LEU A 113 -16.70 -21.89 20.16
N GLN A 114 -15.80 -22.46 20.97
CA GLN A 114 -15.84 -23.89 21.30
C GLN A 114 -17.13 -24.28 22.04
N GLN A 115 -17.63 -23.46 22.96
CA GLN A 115 -18.89 -23.73 23.66
C GLN A 115 -20.11 -23.70 22.71
N VAL A 116 -20.17 -22.71 21.81
CA VAL A 116 -21.28 -22.56 20.85
C VAL A 116 -21.27 -23.67 19.79
N VAL A 117 -20.08 -24.06 19.30
CA VAL A 117 -19.93 -25.16 18.34
C VAL A 117 -20.31 -26.51 18.98
N THR A 118 -19.97 -26.72 20.26
CA THR A 118 -20.33 -27.95 20.99
C THR A 118 -21.83 -28.04 21.24
N LEU A 119 -22.50 -26.92 21.53
CA LEU A 119 -23.95 -26.86 21.72
C LEU A 119 -24.72 -27.11 20.40
N ALA A 120 -24.23 -26.56 19.29
CA ALA A 120 -24.84 -26.74 17.97
C ALA A 120 -24.68 -28.17 17.42
N GLN A 121 -23.56 -28.85 17.70
CA GLN A 121 -23.36 -30.26 17.36
C GLN A 121 -24.29 -31.20 18.14
N ARG A 122 -24.59 -30.87 19.41
CA ARG A 122 -25.48 -31.67 20.26
C ARG A 122 -26.95 -31.65 19.82
N ASN A 123 -27.35 -30.60 19.08
CA ASN A 123 -28.70 -30.41 18.57
C ASN A 123 -28.85 -30.75 17.08
N GLY A 124 -27.88 -31.46 16.47
CA GLY A 124 -27.99 -31.97 15.11
C GLY A 124 -27.89 -30.93 13.99
N VAL A 125 -27.35 -29.74 14.28
CA VAL A 125 -27.21 -28.67 13.27
C VAL A 125 -26.02 -28.97 12.36
N SER A 126 -26.29 -29.20 11.08
CA SER A 126 -25.28 -29.48 10.05
C SER A 126 -24.23 -28.36 9.99
N ARG A 127 -22.94 -28.72 9.79
CA ARG A 127 -21.80 -27.78 9.74
C ARG A 127 -21.98 -26.63 8.75
N ARG A 128 -22.85 -26.78 7.75
CA ARG A 128 -23.18 -25.73 6.77
C ARG A 128 -24.10 -24.62 7.32
N CYS A 129 -24.84 -24.86 8.41
CA CYS A 129 -25.73 -23.87 9.04
C CYS A 129 -25.08 -23.01 10.12
N LEU A 130 -23.92 -23.42 10.65
CA LEU A 130 -23.19 -22.64 11.66
C LEU A 130 -22.53 -21.38 11.07
N LEU A 131 -22.18 -21.39 9.79
CA LEU A 131 -21.54 -20.26 9.13
C LEU A 131 -22.53 -19.12 8.81
N THR A 132 -23.82 -19.43 8.68
CA THR A 132 -24.88 -18.45 8.36
C THR A 132 -25.39 -17.67 9.58
N LEU A 133 -25.02 -18.06 10.81
CA LEU A 133 -25.46 -17.40 12.04
C LEU A 133 -24.54 -16.25 12.52
N LEU A 134 -23.40 -16.04 11.87
CA LEU A 134 -22.49 -14.91 12.17
C LEU A 134 -22.70 -13.69 11.24
N THR A 135 -23.60 -13.76 10.28
CA THR A 135 -23.96 -12.62 9.41
C THR A 135 -25.25 -11.96 9.87
N SER A 136 -25.27 -11.46 11.10
CA SER A 136 -26.35 -10.58 11.57
C SER A 136 -25.85 -9.14 11.55
N THR A 137 -26.29 -8.43 10.51
CA THR A 137 -26.43 -6.98 10.38
C THR A 137 -25.17 -6.13 10.59
N ALA A 138 -24.35 -6.02 9.56
CA ALA A 138 -23.77 -4.72 9.21
C ALA A 138 -24.70 -4.07 8.17
N ALA A 139 -25.90 -3.68 8.59
CA ALA A 139 -26.48 -2.48 7.98
C ALA A 139 -25.45 -1.39 8.32
N ILE A 140 -24.65 -0.97 7.34
CA ILE A 140 -23.82 0.23 7.48
C ILE A 140 -24.83 1.29 7.92
N PRO A 141 -24.80 1.78 9.17
CA PRO A 141 -25.66 2.90 9.51
C PRO A 141 -25.19 3.99 8.59
N ASP A 142 -26.11 4.50 7.77
CA ASP A 142 -25.96 5.70 6.96
C ASP A 142 -24.98 6.61 7.70
N GLY A 143 -23.77 6.75 7.15
CA GLY A 143 -22.66 7.32 7.88
C GLY A 143 -23.14 8.62 8.51
N SER A 144 -23.03 8.75 9.83
CA SER A 144 -23.52 9.91 10.58
C SER A 144 -23.19 11.18 9.80
N GLU A 145 -24.08 12.16 9.73
CA GLU A 145 -23.89 13.38 8.93
C GLU A 145 -22.50 14.01 9.11
N SER A 146 -21.92 13.90 10.31
CA SER A 146 -20.53 14.28 10.61
C SER A 146 -19.45 13.54 9.80
N ARG A 147 -19.61 12.24 9.55
CA ARG A 147 -18.71 11.42 8.71
C ARG A 147 -18.87 11.76 7.23
N LYS A 148 -20.10 12.01 6.76
CA LYS A 148 -20.35 12.46 5.38
C LYS A 148 -19.77 13.86 5.14
N ALA A 149 -19.96 14.78 6.07
CA ALA A 149 -19.41 16.13 6.03
C ALA A 149 -17.86 16.13 6.00
N LEU A 150 -17.22 15.33 6.85
CA LEU A 150 -15.76 15.19 6.88
C LEU A 150 -15.20 14.57 5.59
N LEU A 151 -15.94 13.64 4.97
CA LEU A 151 -15.57 13.07 3.67
C LEU A 151 -15.67 14.11 2.56
N GLN A 152 -16.73 14.93 2.57
CA GLN A 152 -16.91 16.04 1.65
C GLN A 152 -15.81 17.11 1.81
N GLU A 153 -15.40 17.40 3.04
CA GLU A 153 -14.27 18.30 3.34
C GLU A 153 -12.97 17.77 2.74
N TYR A 154 -12.68 16.47 2.90
CA TYR A 154 -11.49 15.88 2.28
C TYR A 154 -11.54 15.88 0.75
N LEU A 155 -12.69 15.62 0.16
CA LEU A 155 -12.87 15.70 -1.29
C LEU A 155 -12.64 17.13 -1.80
N ASN A 156 -13.17 18.13 -1.12
CA ASN A 156 -12.96 19.54 -1.46
C ASN A 156 -11.49 19.93 -1.30
N LYS A 157 -10.87 19.59 -0.17
CA LYS A 157 -9.45 19.85 0.10
C LYS A 157 -8.53 19.15 -0.92
N SER A 158 -8.89 17.95 -1.35
CA SER A 158 -8.17 17.23 -2.41
C SER A 158 -8.26 17.95 -3.75
N LYS A 159 -9.45 18.45 -4.12
CA LYS A 159 -9.65 19.26 -5.34
C LYS A 159 -8.89 20.57 -5.29
N GLU A 160 -8.95 21.29 -4.16
CA GLU A 160 -8.25 22.58 -3.96
C GLU A 160 -6.73 22.42 -4.06
N ASN A 161 -6.18 21.33 -3.51
CA ASN A 161 -4.74 21.09 -3.54
C ASN A 161 -4.26 20.39 -4.81
N LYS A 162 -5.16 20.02 -5.74
CA LYS A 162 -4.81 19.19 -6.90
C LYS A 162 -3.72 19.82 -7.75
N GLU A 163 -3.88 21.08 -8.15
CA GLU A 163 -2.90 21.77 -9.01
C GLU A 163 -1.55 21.95 -8.33
N LYS A 164 -1.56 22.27 -7.03
CA LYS A 164 -0.34 22.39 -6.22
C LYS A 164 0.38 21.04 -6.16
N ASN A 165 -0.33 19.97 -5.81
CA ASN A 165 0.22 18.63 -5.69
C ASN A 165 0.70 18.11 -7.06
N ASP A 166 -0.02 18.42 -8.14
CA ASP A 166 0.37 18.06 -9.51
C ASP A 166 1.69 18.74 -9.89
N LYS A 167 1.84 20.03 -9.57
CA LYS A 167 3.06 20.79 -9.81
C LYS A 167 4.24 20.27 -8.99
N GLU A 168 4.05 20.04 -7.69
CA GLU A 168 5.08 19.49 -6.80
C GLU A 168 5.51 18.09 -7.26
N ARG A 169 4.56 17.23 -7.63
CA ARG A 169 4.86 15.87 -8.12
C ARG A 169 5.65 15.90 -9.43
N LEU A 170 5.31 16.82 -10.33
CA LEU A 170 6.01 16.97 -11.61
C LEU A 170 7.43 17.52 -11.40
N ASP A 171 7.61 18.48 -10.48
CA ASP A 171 8.92 19.03 -10.11
C ASP A 171 9.80 17.95 -9.47
N ASP A 172 9.26 17.16 -8.54
CA ASP A 172 9.93 16.01 -7.93
C ASP A 172 10.33 14.95 -8.95
N TYR A 173 9.46 14.65 -9.92
CA TYR A 173 9.77 13.74 -11.02
C TYR A 173 10.94 14.27 -11.86
N TYR A 174 10.93 15.55 -12.22
CA TYR A 174 12.02 16.14 -12.99
C TYR A 174 13.34 16.13 -12.21
N LYS A 175 13.27 16.46 -10.92
CA LYS A 175 14.42 16.45 -10.03
C LYS A 175 15.03 15.07 -9.85
N ARG A 176 14.21 14.01 -9.73
CA ARG A 176 14.74 12.64 -9.60
C ARG A 176 15.32 12.08 -10.88
N ASN A 177 14.70 12.34 -12.03
CA ASN A 177 15.07 11.66 -13.27
C ASN A 177 16.13 12.41 -14.09
N TYR A 178 16.15 13.75 -14.03
CA TYR A 178 17.01 14.54 -14.93
C TYR A 178 18.15 15.24 -14.20
N ARG A 179 18.16 15.25 -12.86
CA ARG A 179 19.26 15.89 -12.10
C ARG A 179 20.62 15.25 -12.40
N ASP A 180 20.70 13.92 -12.40
CA ASP A 180 21.96 13.23 -12.67
C ASP A 180 22.39 13.39 -14.14
N TYR A 181 21.43 13.35 -15.07
CA TYR A 181 21.69 13.58 -16.50
C TYR A 181 22.21 14.99 -16.78
N PHE A 182 21.55 16.01 -16.25
CA PHE A 182 21.98 17.39 -16.40
C PHE A 182 23.29 17.67 -15.65
N GLY A 183 23.51 17.05 -14.49
CA GLY A 183 24.78 17.13 -13.76
C GLY A 183 25.97 16.55 -14.53
N LEU A 184 25.74 15.48 -15.31
CA LEU A 184 26.78 14.93 -16.19
C LEU A 184 27.17 15.92 -17.32
N ILE A 185 26.18 16.65 -17.85
CA ILE A 185 26.36 17.61 -18.94
C ILE A 185 26.87 18.96 -18.42
N GLU A 186 26.64 19.28 -17.13
CA GLU A 186 27.02 20.54 -16.49
C GLU A 186 28.50 20.89 -16.70
N GLY A 187 29.40 19.92 -16.55
CA GLY A 187 30.85 20.14 -16.72
C GLY A 187 31.21 20.64 -18.12
N GLN A 188 30.72 19.95 -19.16
CA GLN A 188 30.98 20.32 -20.57
C GLN A 188 30.35 21.66 -20.95
N VAL A 189 29.18 21.98 -20.37
CA VAL A 189 28.46 23.21 -20.66
C VAL A 189 29.08 24.42 -19.95
N ARG A 190 29.56 24.26 -18.72
CA ARG A 190 30.23 25.36 -17.97
C ARG A 190 31.62 25.72 -18.49
N GLU A 191 32.26 24.84 -19.26
CA GLU A 191 33.55 25.12 -19.93
C GLU A 191 33.40 26.01 -21.17
N LYS A 192 32.20 26.10 -21.75
CA LYS A 192 31.92 26.97 -22.90
C LYS A 192 31.87 28.44 -22.47
N LYS A 193 32.26 29.33 -23.38
CA LYS A 193 32.07 30.77 -23.18
C LYS A 193 30.58 31.11 -23.25
N GLU A 194 30.17 32.15 -22.51
CA GLU A 194 28.75 32.53 -22.38
C GLU A 194 28.09 32.87 -23.72
N ASP A 195 28.86 33.40 -24.67
CA ASP A 195 28.43 33.73 -26.04
C ASP A 195 28.22 32.49 -26.94
N GLU A 196 28.73 31.32 -26.54
CA GLU A 196 28.66 30.06 -27.30
C GLU A 196 27.56 29.12 -26.79
N LEU A 197 26.86 29.50 -25.71
CA LEU A 197 25.79 28.72 -25.11
C LEU A 197 24.49 28.86 -25.88
N THR A 198 23.89 27.71 -26.20
CA THR A 198 22.52 27.66 -26.73
C THR A 198 21.50 28.04 -25.64
N GLU A 199 20.33 28.52 -26.06
CA GLU A 199 19.24 28.86 -25.14
C GLU A 199 18.79 27.67 -24.27
N SER A 200 18.92 26.44 -24.78
CA SER A 200 18.63 25.23 -24.00
C SER A 200 19.67 24.98 -22.91
N GLU A 201 20.96 25.17 -23.21
CA GLU A 201 22.04 25.02 -22.24
C GLU A 201 21.96 26.05 -21.11
N LYS A 202 21.62 27.31 -21.43
CA LYS A 202 21.38 28.35 -20.43
C LYS A 202 20.26 27.95 -19.47
N ARG A 203 19.13 27.47 -20.00
CA ARG A 203 17.99 27.00 -19.18
C ARG A 203 18.34 25.79 -18.31
N ILE A 204 19.20 24.88 -18.79
CA ILE A 204 19.66 23.73 -18.01
C ILE A 204 20.54 24.20 -16.84
N LEU A 205 21.46 25.13 -17.07
CA LEU A 205 22.30 25.71 -16.01
C LEU A 205 21.46 26.45 -14.96
N GLU A 206 20.51 27.29 -15.38
CA GLU A 206 19.57 27.96 -14.48
C GLU A 206 18.76 26.96 -13.65
N TRP A 207 18.27 25.89 -14.28
CA TRP A 207 17.51 24.85 -13.59
C TRP A 207 18.39 24.09 -12.59
N LEU A 208 19.64 23.76 -12.94
CA LEU A 208 20.60 23.12 -12.04
C LEU A 208 20.93 24.01 -10.84
N ASP A 209 21.19 25.29 -11.05
CA ASP A 209 21.52 26.23 -9.96
C ASP A 209 20.33 26.46 -9.01
N LYS A 210 19.10 26.40 -9.54
CA LYS A 210 17.87 26.44 -8.73
C LYS A 210 17.61 25.14 -7.94
N ASN A 211 18.16 24.01 -8.38
CA ASN A 211 17.87 22.67 -7.85
C ASN A 211 19.09 21.96 -7.20
N LYS A 212 20.19 22.69 -6.96
CA LYS A 212 21.39 22.18 -6.31
C LYS A 212 21.13 21.72 -4.88
#